data_AF-A0A2M7VZ72-F1
#
_entry.id   AF-A0A2M7VZ72-F1
#
_cell.length_a   1.000
_cell.length_b   1.000
_cell.length_c   1.000
_cell.angle_alpha   90.00
_cell.angle_beta   90.00
_cell.angle_gamma   90.00
#
_symmetry.space_group_name_H-M   'P 1'
#
loop_
_entity.id
_entity.type
_entity.pdbx_description
1 polymer ?
#
loop_
_entity_poly.entity_id
_entity_poly.type
_entity_poly.pdbx_seq_one_letter_code
_entity_poly.pdbx_strand_id
1 'polypeptide(L)'
;MPKLFFTTSIFLSGVIFFSIPFFALAAYNGNSSGYTWGERAGWISYETTVNYGAEVAHTYLDGYIYGEDIGYISLKRDSGTPDYGIIATQIQTEVRLSGMTWGSQSGWVKFAADSSDYGN
;
A
#
# COMPACT_ATOMS: atom_id res chain seq x y z
N MET A 1 -27.98 52.41 9.35
CA MET A 1 -27.70 51.14 10.07
C MET A 1 -27.63 49.86 9.21
N PRO A 2 -28.22 49.72 7.99
CA PRO A 2 -28.21 48.42 7.27
C PRO A 2 -26.85 48.04 6.65
N LYS A 3 -26.00 49.03 6.35
CA LYS A 3 -24.68 48.81 5.72
C LYS A 3 -23.68 48.08 6.63
N LEU A 4 -23.82 48.25 7.96
CA LEU A 4 -22.92 47.64 8.94
C LEU A 4 -23.16 46.13 9.08
N PHE A 5 -24.43 45.71 9.02
CA PHE A 5 -24.83 44.29 9.08
C PHE A 5 -24.43 43.50 7.83
N PHE A 6 -24.42 44.14 6.66
CA PHE A 6 -24.03 43.50 5.41
C PHE A 6 -22.52 43.22 5.36
N THR A 7 -21.70 44.20 5.80
CA THR A 7 -20.24 44.05 5.82
C THR A 7 -19.76 43.05 6.86
N THR A 8 -20.37 43.00 8.06
CA THR A 8 -20.03 42.01 9.08
C THR A 8 -20.45 40.59 8.67
N SER A 9 -21.55 40.44 7.94
CA SER A 9 -21.99 39.13 7.43
C SER A 9 -21.04 38.56 6.39
N ILE A 10 -20.54 39.39 5.45
CA ILE A 10 -19.53 38.97 4.46
C ILE A 10 -18.22 38.58 5.14
N PHE A 11 -17.79 39.36 6.12
CA PHE A 11 -16.56 39.08 6.87
C PHE A 11 -16.66 37.76 7.65
N LEU A 12 -17.80 37.51 8.31
CA LEU A 12 -18.03 36.27 9.06
C LEU A 12 -18.10 35.05 8.12
N SER A 13 -18.74 35.20 6.95
CA SER A 13 -18.78 34.15 5.93
C SER A 13 -17.40 33.83 5.36
N GLY A 14 -16.56 34.85 5.12
CA GLY A 14 -15.20 34.66 4.63
C GLY A 14 -14.30 33.96 5.64
N VAL A 15 -14.45 34.27 6.94
CA VAL A 15 -13.73 33.57 8.01
C VAL A 15 -14.16 32.11 8.09
N ILE A 16 -15.47 31.82 8.04
CA ILE A 16 -15.97 30.44 8.09
C ILE A 16 -15.44 29.61 6.92
N PHE A 17 -15.46 30.13 5.69
CA PHE A 17 -14.94 29.42 4.51
C PHE A 17 -13.42 29.23 4.52
N PHE A 18 -12.66 30.12 5.15
CA PHE A 18 -11.20 29.99 5.29
C PHE A 18 -10.78 29.12 6.48
N SER A 19 -11.68 28.90 7.45
CA SER A 19 -11.42 28.16 8.68
C SER A 19 -11.77 26.68 8.62
N ILE A 20 -12.37 26.20 7.53
CA ILE A 20 -12.63 24.76 7.36
C ILE A 20 -11.33 24.12 6.87
N PRO A 21 -10.56 23.40 7.70
CA PRO A 21 -9.45 22.62 7.17
C PRO A 21 -10.03 21.59 6.21
N PHE A 22 -9.42 21.47 5.03
CA PHE A 22 -9.67 20.34 4.16
C PHE A 22 -9.24 19.07 4.92
N PHE A 23 -10.20 18.40 5.55
CA PHE A 23 -9.96 17.08 6.12
C PHE A 23 -9.79 16.10 4.95
N ALA A 24 -8.54 15.87 4.56
CA ALA A 24 -8.20 14.70 3.78
C ALA A 24 -8.41 13.47 4.69
N LEU A 25 -9.47 12.71 4.43
CA LEU A 25 -9.59 11.36 4.96
C LEU A 25 -8.58 10.51 4.22
N ALA A 26 -7.49 10.14 4.88
CA ALA A 26 -6.67 9.04 4.40
C ALA A 26 -7.56 7.79 4.42
N ALA A 27 -7.75 7.15 3.26
CA ALA A 27 -8.41 5.85 3.21
C ALA A 27 -7.56 4.88 4.02
N TYR A 28 -8.14 4.27 5.05
CA TYR A 28 -7.54 3.14 5.74
C TYR A 28 -7.55 1.96 4.77
N ASN A 29 -6.45 1.76 4.05
CA ASN A 29 -6.19 0.51 3.33
C ASN A 29 -5.80 -0.52 4.38
N GLY A 30 -6.78 -1.11 5.05
CA GLY A 30 -6.51 -2.06 6.12
C GLY A 30 -5.54 -3.17 5.68
N ASN A 31 -4.73 -3.66 6.61
CA ASN A 31 -3.84 -4.79 6.37
C ASN A 31 -4.66 -5.94 5.77
N SER A 32 -4.16 -6.48 4.65
CA SER A 32 -4.74 -7.66 4.03
C SER A 32 -4.59 -8.84 4.98
N SER A 33 -5.69 -9.50 5.29
CA SER A 33 -5.72 -10.71 6.12
C SER A 33 -5.82 -11.97 5.26
N GLY A 34 -5.56 -13.12 5.88
CA GLY A 34 -5.65 -14.42 5.22
C GLY A 34 -4.30 -15.10 5.04
N TYR A 35 -4.33 -16.23 4.32
CA TYR A 35 -3.20 -17.13 4.17
C TYR A 35 -3.09 -17.66 2.74
N THR A 36 -1.86 -17.88 2.29
CA THR A 36 -1.57 -18.69 1.10
C THR A 36 -0.74 -19.90 1.50
N TRP A 37 -0.73 -20.93 0.66
CA TRP A 37 0.02 -22.15 0.91
C TRP A 37 0.92 -22.47 -0.27
N GLY A 38 2.12 -22.96 0.02
CA GLY A 38 3.02 -23.55 -0.98
C GLY A 38 3.58 -24.88 -0.50
N GLU A 39 3.68 -25.87 -1.38
CA GLU A 39 4.13 -27.24 -1.09
C GLU A 39 5.45 -27.34 -0.31
N ARG A 40 6.36 -26.38 -0.55
CA ARG A 40 7.68 -26.33 0.10
C ARG A 40 7.84 -25.15 1.07
N ALA A 41 6.86 -24.25 1.09
CA ALA A 41 6.91 -22.99 1.82
C ALA A 41 5.97 -22.98 3.04
N GLY A 42 5.08 -23.97 3.14
CA GLY A 42 4.08 -24.06 4.20
C GLY A 42 3.01 -22.98 4.05
N TRP A 43 2.38 -22.65 5.18
CA TRP A 43 1.42 -21.54 5.25
C TRP A 43 2.13 -20.20 5.37
N ILE A 44 1.68 -19.23 4.58
CA ILE A 44 2.15 -17.86 4.56
C ILE A 44 1.00 -16.95 4.99
N SER A 45 1.18 -16.24 6.10
CA SER A 45 0.23 -15.28 6.67
C SER A 45 0.43 -13.88 6.08
N TYR A 46 -0.67 -13.26 5.65
CA TYR A 46 -0.72 -11.84 5.28
C TYR A 46 -1.04 -10.94 6.48
N GLU A 47 -1.66 -11.54 7.49
CA GLU A 47 -1.98 -10.91 8.75
C GLU A 47 -0.77 -11.02 9.68
N THR A 48 0.18 -10.10 9.53
CA THR A 48 1.16 -9.79 10.59
C THR A 48 0.62 -8.65 11.44
N THR A 49 1.16 -8.47 12.65
CA THR A 49 0.77 -7.48 13.66
C THR A 49 0.30 -6.15 13.05
N VAL A 50 -0.64 -5.46 13.72
CA VAL A 50 -1.39 -4.29 13.22
C VAL A 50 -0.56 -3.24 12.46
N ASN A 51 0.73 -3.09 12.74
CA ASN A 51 1.61 -2.10 12.09
C ASN A 51 2.51 -2.64 10.97
N TYR A 52 2.50 -3.94 10.68
CA TYR A 52 3.45 -4.57 9.74
C TYR A 52 2.80 -5.48 8.69
N GLY A 53 1.46 -5.64 8.72
CA GLY A 53 0.67 -6.46 7.78
C GLY A 53 0.89 -6.10 6.32
N ALA A 54 0.56 -7.02 5.42
CA ALA A 54 0.58 -6.71 3.99
C ALA A 54 -0.43 -5.60 3.68
N GLU A 55 0.02 -4.49 3.11
CA GLU A 55 -0.85 -3.42 2.61
C GLU A 55 -0.93 -3.51 1.09
N VAL A 56 -2.14 -3.45 0.56
CA VAL A 56 -2.38 -3.38 -0.88
C VAL A 56 -2.82 -1.96 -1.22
N ALA A 57 -1.90 -1.17 -1.77
CA ALA A 57 -2.20 0.15 -2.30
C ALA A 57 -2.57 0.06 -3.79
N HIS A 58 -3.10 1.16 -4.33
CA HIS A 58 -3.49 1.23 -5.75
C HIS A 58 -2.33 0.99 -6.73
N THR A 59 -1.10 1.32 -6.34
CA THR A 59 0.07 1.30 -7.24
C THR A 59 1.24 0.46 -6.72
N TYR A 60 1.17 -0.06 -5.49
CA TYR A 60 2.24 -0.84 -4.87
C TYR A 60 1.70 -1.75 -3.77
N LEU A 61 2.52 -2.68 -3.30
CA LEU A 61 2.29 -3.39 -2.04
C LEU A 61 3.34 -2.96 -1.01
N ASP A 62 2.94 -2.97 0.26
CA ASP A 62 3.78 -2.61 1.40
C ASP A 62 3.64 -3.62 2.54
N GLY A 63 4.45 -3.45 3.57
CA GLY A 63 4.46 -4.28 4.77
C GLY A 63 5.20 -5.59 4.58
N TYR A 64 4.82 -6.56 5.40
CA TYR A 64 5.45 -7.86 5.50
C TYR A 64 4.43 -8.99 5.43
N ILE A 65 4.88 -10.15 4.97
CA ILE A 65 4.18 -11.42 5.12
C ILE A 65 5.11 -12.41 5.82
N TYR A 66 4.56 -13.42 6.48
CA TYR A 66 5.32 -14.36 7.28
C TYR A 66 4.92 -15.81 6.98
N GLY A 67 5.89 -16.66 6.68
CA GLY A 67 5.71 -18.10 6.67
C GLY A 67 6.60 -18.76 7.73
N GLU A 68 6.09 -19.82 8.37
CA GLU A 68 6.80 -20.52 9.44
C GLU A 68 8.18 -21.03 9.00
N ASP A 69 8.28 -21.52 7.75
CA ASP A 69 9.48 -22.14 7.19
C ASP A 69 10.37 -21.18 6.40
N ILE A 70 9.85 -20.01 6.01
CA ILE A 70 10.54 -19.05 5.12
C ILE A 70 10.76 -17.67 5.76
N GLY A 71 10.27 -17.47 6.98
CA GLY A 71 10.40 -16.24 7.73
C GLY A 71 9.60 -15.07 7.14
N TYR A 72 10.06 -13.87 7.46
CA TYR A 72 9.45 -12.63 6.97
C TYR A 72 9.90 -12.32 5.54
N ILE A 73 8.94 -11.95 4.70
CA ILE A 73 9.15 -11.42 3.35
C ILE A 73 8.67 -9.97 3.33
N SER A 74 9.55 -9.08 2.89
CA SER A 74 9.30 -7.64 2.79
C SER A 74 8.67 -7.29 1.45
N LEU A 75 7.44 -6.78 1.44
CA LEU A 75 6.74 -6.36 0.22
C LEU A 75 7.06 -4.93 -0.19
N LYS A 76 7.50 -4.12 0.78
CA LYS A 76 7.75 -2.69 0.65
C LYS A 76 8.77 -2.36 -0.43
N ARG A 77 8.59 -1.18 -1.01
CA ARG A 77 9.63 -0.53 -1.82
C ARG A 77 10.73 0.02 -0.90
N ASP A 78 11.94 -0.52 -1.00
CA ASP A 78 13.12 0.02 -0.34
C ASP A 78 13.99 0.74 -1.38
N SER A 79 14.21 2.04 -1.20
CA SER A 79 15.02 2.88 -2.11
C SER A 79 16.52 2.58 -2.05
N GLY A 80 16.92 1.44 -1.46
CA GLY A 80 18.29 0.92 -1.49
C GLY A 80 18.66 0.36 -2.86
N THR A 81 19.89 -0.18 -2.98
CA THR A 81 20.36 -0.85 -4.20
C THR A 81 20.48 -2.36 -3.93
N PRO A 82 19.77 -3.23 -4.67
CA PRO A 82 18.77 -2.91 -5.70
C PRO A 82 17.47 -2.34 -5.08
N ASP A 83 16.78 -1.47 -5.81
CA ASP A 83 15.42 -1.03 -5.45
C ASP A 83 14.50 -2.25 -5.62
N TYR A 84 13.94 -2.74 -4.53
CA TYR A 84 13.04 -3.88 -4.51
C TYR A 84 11.73 -3.47 -3.85
N GLY A 85 10.63 -4.05 -4.33
CA GLY A 85 9.26 -3.77 -3.95
C GLY A 85 8.31 -4.24 -5.05
N ILE A 86 7.04 -4.38 -4.73
CA ILE A 86 6.02 -4.77 -5.71
C ILE A 86 5.32 -3.50 -6.23
N ILE A 87 5.29 -3.37 -7.55
CA ILE A 87 4.52 -2.35 -8.27
C ILE A 87 3.25 -3.01 -8.81
N ALA A 88 2.12 -2.41 -8.50
CA ALA A 88 0.82 -2.76 -9.06
C ALA A 88 0.49 -1.80 -10.21
N THR A 89 0.41 -2.33 -11.43
CA THR A 89 0.02 -1.56 -12.62
C THR A 89 -1.38 -1.98 -13.05
N GLN A 90 -2.34 -1.06 -12.97
CA GLN A 90 -3.68 -1.30 -13.48
C GLN A 90 -3.67 -1.28 -15.01
N ILE A 91 -4.12 -2.37 -15.64
CA ILE A 91 -4.30 -2.47 -17.09
C ILE A 91 -5.75 -2.87 -17.35
N GLN A 92 -6.51 -1.94 -17.93
CA GLN A 92 -7.94 -2.12 -18.20
C GLN A 92 -8.70 -2.55 -16.92
N THR A 93 -9.14 -3.82 -16.86
CA THR A 93 -9.89 -4.40 -15.74
C THR A 93 -9.03 -5.25 -14.79
N GLU A 94 -7.72 -5.33 -15.03
CA GLU A 94 -6.79 -6.20 -14.27
C GLU A 94 -5.69 -5.39 -13.59
N VAL A 95 -5.08 -5.97 -12.55
CA VAL A 95 -3.90 -5.43 -11.89
C VAL A 95 -2.73 -6.39 -12.12
N ARG A 96 -1.66 -5.88 -12.73
CA ARG A 96 -0.43 -6.62 -12.98
C ARG A 96 0.62 -6.27 -11.94
N LEU A 97 1.11 -7.28 -11.23
CA LEU A 97 2.20 -7.13 -10.27
C LEU A 97 3.55 -7.30 -10.96
N SER A 98 4.50 -6.45 -10.61
CA SER A 98 5.89 -6.51 -11.09
C SER A 98 6.87 -6.11 -9.99
N GLY A 99 8.11 -6.55 -10.10
CA GLY A 99 9.18 -6.18 -9.16
C GLY A 99 9.75 -7.38 -8.41
N MET A 100 10.41 -7.13 -7.29
CA MET A 100 11.07 -8.15 -6.48
C MET A 100 10.83 -7.87 -5.01
N THR A 101 10.67 -8.91 -4.21
CA THR A 101 10.65 -8.82 -2.75
C THR A 101 11.80 -9.61 -2.17
N TRP A 102 12.16 -9.28 -0.94
CA TRP A 102 13.24 -9.95 -0.22
C TRP A 102 12.69 -10.62 1.03
N GLY A 103 12.97 -11.90 1.20
CA GLY A 103 12.81 -12.60 2.48
C GLY A 103 14.16 -12.99 3.05
N SER A 104 14.30 -12.88 4.37
CA SER A 104 15.57 -13.17 5.06
C SER A 104 16.01 -14.63 4.95
N GLN A 105 15.07 -15.55 4.72
CA GLN A 105 15.35 -16.98 4.52
C GLN A 105 15.00 -17.47 3.12
N SER A 106 13.98 -16.88 2.46
CA SER A 106 13.59 -17.23 1.10
C SER A 106 14.45 -16.60 0.01
N GLY A 107 15.22 -15.56 0.33
CA GLY A 107 15.93 -14.75 -0.64
C GLY A 107 14.99 -13.93 -1.53
N TRP A 108 15.42 -13.66 -2.77
CA TRP A 108 14.68 -12.86 -3.73
C TRP A 108 13.46 -13.60 -4.29
N VAL A 109 12.29 -12.97 -4.23
CA VAL A 109 11.05 -13.45 -4.86
C VAL A 109 10.64 -12.44 -5.93
N LYS A 110 10.55 -12.90 -7.19
CA LYS A 110 10.20 -12.04 -8.33
C LYS A 110 8.70 -12.08 -8.60
N PHE A 111 8.11 -10.91 -8.79
CA PHE A 111 6.74 -10.74 -9.29
C PHE A 111 6.81 -10.34 -10.75
N ALA A 112 6.14 -11.10 -11.60
CA ALA A 112 6.08 -10.87 -13.03
C ALA A 112 4.72 -11.30 -13.57
N ALA A 113 3.82 -10.36 -13.81
CA ALA A 113 2.60 -10.64 -14.57
C ALA A 113 2.98 -10.99 -16.01
N ASP A 114 2.47 -12.12 -16.52
CA ASP A 114 2.80 -12.78 -17.80
C ASP A 114 3.21 -11.82 -18.93
N SER A 115 4.54 -11.64 -19.06
CA SER A 115 5.30 -11.13 -20.21
C SER A 115 6.80 -11.04 -19.91
N SER A 116 7.25 -11.38 -18.69
CA SER A 116 8.67 -11.56 -18.38
C SER A 116 9.00 -13.03 -18.63
N ASP A 117 9.71 -13.28 -19.72
CA ASP A 117 10.19 -14.60 -20.12
C ASP A 117 10.67 -15.42 -18.91
N TYR A 118 10.10 -16.62 -18.78
CA TYR A 118 10.48 -17.66 -17.85
C TYR A 118 11.86 -18.22 -18.23
N GLY A 119 12.90 -17.41 -18.08
CA GLY A 119 14.29 -17.86 -18.15
C GLY A 119 14.75 -18.21 -16.74
N ASN A 120 14.83 -19.51 -16.45
CA ASN A 120 15.63 -20.04 -15.35
C ASN A 120 17.08 -19.55 -15.46
#